data_AF-A0A9E1SBT7-F1
#
_entry.id   AF-A0A9E1SBT7-F1
#
_cell.length_a   1.000
_cell.length_b   1.000
_cell.length_c   1.000
_cell.angle_alpha   90.00
_cell.angle_beta   90.00
_cell.angle_gamma   90.00
#
_symmetry.space_group_name_H-M   'P 1'
#
loop_
_entity.id
_entity.type
_entity.pdbx_description
1 polymer ?
#
loop_
_entity_poly.entity_id
_entity_poly.type
_entity_poly.pdbx_seq_one_letter_code
_entity_poly.pdbx_strand_id
1 'polypeptide(L)'
;LSKITEINQNSDFARILMSREINRLETFFLNNSERYYPLYGHEGMEKLVNQKTEGKYLERLIALNETLLQNDSKSQFWHLSMAYLYFLNGDYDKSSIMANQIHGLTENDQVQLDILNVLLFVKMKPILSVEDQNKVGEQLYKINKGEIYYNAFDSREFSFSLNEYLFDELSSRNDVKDNAFLTLIFGGRRLQTDLYIDRESYIEPLEKVTVSYLDRVLIDLKETPQTKLVEYASSHYFSNRYYWSGEDRNIVKFDDVNFFIKELRAVLLMRDPERLEEAASEFNKIPLEIKSQISNTKTAVSPFTFYTNDPYFEDFGYDYENSTPDEMKFTRTKVANSLLRLYAKAKRKNGAEDYFKLGLAYYNMSYYGMSWKLMGYYRQSSGLNGFYDMTVPKQFFEKALNVGGLNREMTAKAHFMLARCDQNLYCEGSVIRDNYTNYYGVYNDYFDQFQNNIRASGFRKHFEVLAYKYSNTEFYRELIKECKYFDYYVNGF
;
A
#
# COMPACT_ATOMS: atom_id res chain seq x y z
N LEU A 1 -25.71 18.99 -26.56
CA LEU A 1 -26.21 20.05 -25.66
C LEU A 1 -26.83 21.23 -26.44
N SER A 2 -26.07 21.98 -27.25
CA SER A 2 -26.56 23.18 -27.97
C SER A 2 -27.87 23.00 -28.75
N LYS A 3 -27.99 21.92 -29.53
CA LYS A 3 -29.24 21.60 -30.26
C LYS A 3 -30.45 21.35 -29.36
N ILE A 4 -30.24 20.76 -28.18
CA ILE A 4 -31.32 20.49 -27.23
C ILE A 4 -31.75 21.79 -26.56
N THR A 5 -30.78 22.63 -26.18
CA THR A 5 -31.06 23.95 -25.61
C THR A 5 -31.70 24.90 -26.63
N GLU A 6 -31.41 24.78 -27.92
CA GLU A 6 -32.12 25.53 -28.97
C GLU A 6 -33.61 25.15 -29.05
N ILE A 7 -33.94 23.87 -28.83
CA ILE A 7 -35.32 23.36 -28.90
C ILE A 7 -36.07 23.63 -27.59
N ASN A 8 -35.45 23.33 -26.45
CA ASN A 8 -36.01 23.54 -25.12
C ASN A 8 -34.90 23.77 -24.10
N GLN A 9 -34.73 25.03 -23.71
CA GLN A 9 -33.70 25.48 -22.77
C GLN A 9 -33.92 24.95 -21.34
N ASN A 10 -35.17 24.64 -20.97
CA ASN A 10 -35.53 24.09 -19.66
C ASN A 10 -35.69 22.57 -19.68
N SER A 11 -35.17 21.91 -20.70
CA SER A 11 -35.23 20.45 -20.81
C SER A 11 -34.39 19.78 -19.72
N ASP A 12 -34.95 18.79 -19.02
CA ASP A 12 -34.19 17.93 -18.12
C ASP A 12 -33.03 17.22 -18.84
N PHE A 13 -33.19 16.92 -20.14
CA PHE A 13 -32.10 16.39 -20.97
C PHE A 13 -30.94 17.36 -21.14
N ALA A 14 -31.21 18.68 -21.17
CA ALA A 14 -30.15 19.69 -21.22
C ALA A 14 -29.36 19.71 -19.90
N ARG A 15 -30.04 19.60 -18.76
CA ARG A 15 -29.41 19.54 -17.43
C ARG A 15 -28.56 18.27 -17.28
N ILE A 16 -29.12 17.11 -17.62
CA ILE A 16 -28.40 15.82 -17.61
C ILE A 16 -27.14 15.89 -18.48
N LEU A 17 -27.25 16.44 -19.69
CA LEU A 17 -26.11 16.56 -20.58
C LEU A 17 -25.07 17.56 -20.06
N MET A 18 -25.49 18.71 -19.50
CA MET A 18 -24.54 19.65 -18.87
C MET A 18 -23.75 18.97 -17.75
N SER A 19 -24.42 18.23 -16.85
CA SER A 19 -23.74 17.46 -15.81
C SER A 19 -22.75 16.45 -16.39
N ARG A 20 -23.11 15.73 -17.46
CA ARG A 20 -22.19 14.79 -18.12
C ARG A 20 -20.97 15.47 -18.75
N GLU A 21 -21.14 16.65 -19.33
CA GLU A 21 -20.01 17.40 -19.87
C GLU A 21 -19.12 17.98 -18.77
N ILE A 22 -19.67 18.39 -17.62
CA ILE A 22 -18.90 18.79 -16.43
C ILE A 22 -18.11 17.60 -15.88
N ASN A 23 -18.75 16.46 -15.67
CA ASN A 23 -18.11 15.21 -15.24
C ASN A 23 -16.93 14.83 -16.15
N ARG A 24 -17.13 15.00 -17.46
CA ARG A 24 -16.10 14.80 -18.46
C ARG A 24 -14.94 15.80 -18.24
N LEU A 25 -15.21 17.07 -17.98
CA LEU A 25 -14.19 18.08 -17.70
C LEU A 25 -13.42 17.84 -16.39
N GLU A 26 -14.08 17.38 -15.33
CA GLU A 26 -13.41 17.00 -14.08
C GLU A 26 -12.32 15.95 -14.31
N THR A 27 -12.62 14.97 -15.17
CA THR A 27 -11.65 13.95 -15.58
C THR A 27 -10.43 14.55 -16.30
N PHE A 28 -10.51 15.76 -16.89
CA PHE A 28 -9.38 16.41 -17.56
C PHE A 28 -8.58 17.37 -16.68
N PHE A 29 -9.29 18.10 -15.83
CA PHE A 29 -8.72 19.22 -15.09
C PHE A 29 -8.34 18.85 -13.66
N LEU A 30 -9.06 17.88 -13.06
CA LEU A 30 -8.85 17.47 -11.68
C LEU A 30 -8.11 16.13 -11.57
N ASN A 31 -8.04 15.35 -12.65
CA ASN A 31 -7.29 14.10 -12.68
C ASN A 31 -5.82 14.33 -13.09
N ASN A 32 -4.91 13.67 -12.36
CA ASN A 32 -3.53 13.52 -12.79
C ASN A 32 -3.47 12.30 -13.73
N SER A 33 -3.33 12.54 -15.04
CA SER A 33 -3.45 11.55 -16.12
C SER A 33 -2.51 10.34 -16.02
N GLU A 34 -1.50 10.40 -15.16
CA GLU A 34 -0.50 9.35 -14.97
C GLU A 34 -0.94 8.25 -13.97
N ARG A 35 -1.91 8.51 -13.09
CA ARG A 35 -2.28 7.58 -12.00
C ARG A 35 -3.43 6.62 -12.30
N TYR A 36 -4.21 6.83 -13.37
CA TYR A 36 -5.46 6.08 -13.55
C TYR A 36 -5.75 5.65 -14.99
N TYR A 37 -6.23 4.41 -15.13
CA TYR A 37 -6.70 3.86 -16.39
C TYR A 37 -8.00 4.57 -16.79
N PRO A 38 -8.03 5.31 -17.91
CA PRO A 38 -9.23 6.02 -18.32
C PRO A 38 -10.26 5.01 -18.84
N LEU A 39 -11.50 5.09 -18.33
CA LEU A 39 -12.66 4.36 -18.84
C LEU A 39 -12.90 4.54 -20.36
N TYR A 40 -12.37 5.63 -20.92
CA TYR A 40 -12.51 6.00 -22.34
C TYR A 40 -11.44 5.38 -23.27
N GLY A 41 -10.51 4.58 -22.74
CA GLY A 41 -9.39 4.04 -23.51
C GLY A 41 -8.36 5.10 -23.94
N HIS A 42 -7.23 4.66 -24.47
CA HIS A 42 -6.12 5.54 -24.88
C HIS A 42 -6.52 6.53 -26.00
N GLU A 43 -7.32 6.11 -26.98
CA GLU A 43 -7.81 6.99 -28.07
C GLU A 43 -8.79 8.07 -27.59
N GLY A 44 -9.61 7.75 -26.58
CA GLY A 44 -10.47 8.73 -25.93
C GLY A 44 -9.63 9.82 -25.29
N MET A 45 -8.64 9.44 -24.49
CA MET A 45 -7.74 10.39 -23.85
C MET A 45 -6.95 11.25 -24.82
N GLU A 46 -6.43 10.69 -25.91
CA GLU A 46 -5.66 11.46 -26.91
C GLU A 46 -6.52 12.57 -27.57
N LYS A 47 -7.75 12.24 -27.96
CA LYS A 47 -8.72 13.24 -28.46
C LYS A 47 -9.05 14.32 -27.42
N LEU A 48 -9.02 13.96 -26.14
CA LEU A 48 -9.40 14.85 -25.05
C LEU A 48 -8.23 15.73 -24.58
N VAL A 49 -6.99 15.21 -24.58
CA VAL A 49 -5.76 15.98 -24.36
C VAL A 49 -5.59 17.05 -25.46
N ASN A 50 -5.89 16.68 -26.71
CA ASN A 50 -5.92 17.64 -27.83
C ASN A 50 -6.99 18.74 -27.64
N GLN A 51 -8.07 18.48 -26.90
CA GLN A 51 -9.09 19.48 -26.55
C GLN A 51 -8.67 20.36 -25.37
N LYS A 52 -7.88 19.83 -24.43
CA LYS A 52 -7.27 20.59 -23.32
C LYS A 52 -6.25 21.62 -23.84
N THR A 53 -5.45 21.24 -24.83
CA THR A 53 -4.47 22.13 -25.47
C THR A 53 -5.09 23.22 -26.35
N GLU A 54 -6.35 23.08 -26.76
CA GLU A 54 -7.06 24.11 -27.54
C GLU A 54 -7.85 25.13 -26.71
N GLY A 55 -8.09 24.91 -25.41
CA GLY A 55 -8.81 25.84 -24.49
C GLY A 55 -10.31 26.07 -24.78
N LYS A 56 -10.73 25.91 -26.03
CA LYS A 56 -12.05 26.30 -26.56
C LYS A 56 -13.24 25.50 -26.04
N TYR A 57 -13.04 24.30 -25.49
CA TYR A 57 -14.17 23.46 -25.09
C TYR A 57 -14.83 23.95 -23.80
N LEU A 58 -14.03 24.22 -22.75
CA LEU A 58 -14.51 24.79 -21.49
C LEU A 58 -15.11 26.19 -21.71
N GLU A 59 -14.43 27.04 -22.48
CA GLU A 59 -14.92 28.39 -22.83
C GLU A 59 -16.29 28.35 -23.53
N ARG A 60 -16.50 27.40 -24.46
CA ARG A 60 -17.80 27.22 -25.13
C ARG A 60 -18.90 26.76 -24.17
N LEU A 61 -18.58 25.90 -23.19
CA LEU A 61 -19.54 25.50 -22.17
C LEU A 61 -19.89 26.65 -21.23
N ILE A 62 -18.91 27.46 -20.84
CA ILE A 62 -19.13 28.70 -20.07
C ILE A 62 -20.08 29.62 -20.85
N ALA A 63 -19.75 29.97 -22.10
CA ALA A 63 -20.58 30.86 -22.93
C ALA A 63 -22.01 30.31 -23.15
N LEU A 64 -22.14 28.98 -23.31
CA LEU A 64 -23.45 28.35 -23.40
C LEU A 64 -24.23 28.48 -22.09
N ASN A 65 -23.60 28.22 -20.94
CA ASN A 65 -24.25 28.35 -19.64
C ASN A 65 -24.59 29.82 -19.31
N GLU A 66 -23.79 30.79 -19.76
CA GLU A 66 -24.10 32.23 -19.65
C GLU A 66 -25.40 32.55 -20.39
N THR A 67 -25.53 32.04 -21.62
CA THR A 67 -26.76 32.21 -22.42
C THR A 67 -27.96 31.60 -21.73
N LEU A 68 -27.81 30.42 -21.11
CA LEU A 68 -28.89 29.77 -20.37
C LEU A 68 -29.29 30.54 -19.10
N LEU A 69 -28.31 31.13 -18.40
CA LEU A 69 -28.57 32.00 -17.24
C LEU A 69 -29.24 33.33 -17.62
N GLN A 70 -28.92 33.91 -18.76
CA GLN A 70 -29.61 35.11 -19.25
C GLN A 70 -31.10 34.83 -19.49
N ASN A 71 -31.44 33.62 -19.92
CA ASN A 71 -32.82 33.23 -20.21
C ASN A 71 -33.58 32.71 -18.99
N ASP A 72 -32.91 32.05 -18.04
CA ASP A 72 -33.47 31.61 -16.76
C ASP A 72 -32.54 31.99 -15.60
N SER A 73 -32.56 33.27 -15.25
CA SER A 73 -31.72 33.86 -14.21
C SER A 73 -32.11 33.45 -12.78
N LYS A 74 -33.12 32.60 -12.61
CA LYS A 74 -33.50 32.05 -11.30
C LYS A 74 -33.13 30.58 -11.15
N SER A 75 -32.71 29.91 -12.22
CA SER A 75 -32.31 28.51 -12.21
C SER A 75 -31.09 28.27 -11.34
N GLN A 76 -31.28 27.62 -10.21
CA GLN A 76 -30.18 27.28 -9.30
C GLN A 76 -29.21 26.26 -9.94
N PHE A 77 -29.72 25.37 -10.80
CA PHE A 77 -28.90 24.42 -11.54
C PHE A 77 -27.89 25.14 -12.46
N TRP A 78 -28.34 26.15 -13.20
CA TRP A 78 -27.46 26.88 -14.11
C TRP A 78 -26.45 27.75 -13.35
N HIS A 79 -26.81 28.28 -12.18
CA HIS A 79 -25.85 29.00 -11.32
C HIS A 79 -24.79 28.05 -10.78
N LEU A 80 -25.19 26.86 -10.29
CA LEU A 80 -24.28 25.84 -9.80
C LEU A 80 -23.33 25.35 -10.90
N SER A 81 -23.88 25.04 -12.08
CA SER A 81 -23.08 24.64 -13.25
C SER A 81 -22.08 25.72 -13.63
N MET A 82 -22.50 27.00 -13.64
CA MET A 82 -21.60 28.12 -13.94
C MET A 82 -20.47 28.26 -12.92
N ALA A 83 -20.81 28.22 -11.63
CA ALA A 83 -19.84 28.33 -10.56
C ALA A 83 -18.78 27.22 -10.68
N TYR A 84 -19.21 26.00 -11.01
CA TYR A 84 -18.31 24.87 -11.20
C TYR A 84 -17.44 25.00 -12.46
N LEU A 85 -18.00 25.45 -13.59
CA LEU A 85 -17.22 25.70 -14.81
C LEU A 85 -16.14 26.78 -14.59
N TYR A 86 -16.43 27.83 -13.83
CA TYR A 86 -15.43 28.83 -13.44
C TYR A 86 -14.33 28.24 -12.55
N PHE A 87 -14.69 27.34 -11.63
CA PHE A 87 -13.70 26.62 -10.81
C PHE A 87 -12.76 25.78 -11.67
N LEU A 88 -13.29 25.00 -12.62
CA LEU A 88 -12.50 24.20 -13.56
C LEU A 88 -11.60 25.07 -14.46
N ASN A 89 -12.02 26.30 -14.73
CA ASN A 89 -11.24 27.29 -15.49
C ASN A 89 -10.14 27.95 -14.66
N GLY A 90 -10.07 27.70 -13.34
CA GLY A 90 -9.16 28.37 -12.42
C GLY A 90 -9.58 29.81 -12.05
N ASP A 91 -10.77 30.26 -12.47
CA ASP A 91 -11.32 31.58 -12.13
C ASP A 91 -12.10 31.48 -10.81
N TYR A 92 -11.36 31.31 -9.72
CA TYR A 92 -11.92 31.07 -8.39
C TYR A 92 -12.75 32.26 -7.86
N ASP A 93 -12.40 33.49 -8.25
CA ASP A 93 -13.15 34.68 -7.87
C ASP A 93 -14.55 34.69 -8.49
N LYS A 94 -14.67 34.48 -9.81
CA LYS A 94 -15.99 34.38 -10.46
C LYS A 94 -16.78 33.18 -9.97
N SER A 95 -16.10 32.05 -9.76
CA SER A 95 -16.71 30.85 -9.19
C SER A 95 -17.33 31.14 -7.81
N SER A 96 -16.59 31.81 -6.92
CA SER A 96 -17.06 32.21 -5.59
C SER A 96 -18.24 33.17 -5.65
N ILE A 97 -18.19 34.18 -6.53
CA ILE A 97 -19.31 35.12 -6.72
C ILE A 97 -20.58 34.38 -7.14
N MET A 98 -20.48 33.45 -8.10
CA MET A 98 -21.62 32.66 -8.57
C MET A 98 -22.14 31.73 -7.48
N ALA A 99 -21.25 31.05 -6.74
CA ALA A 99 -21.62 30.13 -5.67
C ALA A 99 -22.41 30.82 -4.55
N ASN A 100 -22.04 32.05 -4.19
CA ASN A 100 -22.72 32.83 -3.14
C ASN A 100 -24.14 33.28 -3.50
N GLN A 101 -24.53 33.21 -4.78
CA GLN A 101 -25.88 33.57 -5.25
C GLN A 101 -26.87 32.39 -5.16
N ILE A 102 -26.39 31.18 -4.84
CA ILE A 102 -27.17 29.95 -4.92
C ILE A 102 -27.88 29.69 -3.59
N HIS A 103 -29.21 29.53 -3.63
CA HIS A 103 -30.05 29.29 -2.47
C HIS A 103 -31.23 28.35 -2.81
N GLY A 104 -31.78 27.65 -1.81
CA GLY A 104 -32.99 26.85 -1.97
C GLY A 104 -32.82 25.60 -2.83
N LEU A 105 -31.63 24.99 -2.78
CA LEU A 105 -31.33 23.74 -3.47
C LEU A 105 -32.02 22.52 -2.83
N THR A 106 -32.16 21.45 -3.62
CA THR A 106 -32.48 20.12 -3.09
C THR A 106 -31.32 19.60 -2.23
N GLU A 107 -31.55 18.58 -1.40
CA GLU A 107 -30.49 17.99 -0.57
C GLU A 107 -29.30 17.51 -1.42
N ASN A 108 -29.56 16.87 -2.57
CA ASN A 108 -28.52 16.35 -3.45
C ASN A 108 -27.72 17.47 -4.13
N ASP A 109 -28.39 18.53 -4.58
CA ASP A 109 -27.70 19.66 -5.22
C ASP A 109 -26.92 20.48 -4.18
N GLN A 110 -27.44 20.56 -2.95
CA GLN A 110 -26.76 21.25 -1.85
C GLN A 110 -25.41 20.62 -1.52
N VAL A 111 -25.29 19.29 -1.60
CA VAL A 111 -24.01 18.59 -1.44
C VAL A 111 -23.00 19.04 -2.49
N GLN A 112 -23.41 19.24 -3.75
CA GLN A 112 -22.52 19.71 -4.82
C GLN A 112 -22.02 21.14 -4.57
N LEU A 113 -22.90 22.01 -4.08
CA LEU A 113 -22.51 23.37 -3.67
C LEU A 113 -21.55 23.33 -2.46
N ASP A 114 -21.82 22.48 -1.47
CA ASP A 114 -20.95 22.31 -0.30
C ASP A 114 -19.55 21.83 -0.71
N ILE A 115 -19.47 20.87 -1.63
CA ILE A 115 -18.22 20.41 -2.25
C ILE A 115 -17.47 21.57 -2.90
N LEU A 116 -18.12 22.30 -3.81
CA LEU A 116 -17.52 23.43 -4.51
C LEU A 116 -17.00 24.49 -3.54
N ASN A 117 -17.77 24.80 -2.49
CA ASN A 117 -17.39 25.79 -1.49
C ASN A 117 -16.14 25.38 -0.70
N VAL A 118 -16.00 24.09 -0.34
CA VAL A 118 -14.78 23.58 0.30
C VAL A 118 -13.58 23.69 -0.65
N LEU A 119 -13.76 23.31 -1.91
CA LEU A 119 -12.69 23.38 -2.91
C LEU A 119 -12.24 24.83 -3.15
N LEU A 120 -13.18 25.76 -3.31
CA LEU A 120 -12.90 27.19 -3.43
C LEU A 120 -12.19 27.74 -2.21
N PHE A 121 -12.68 27.40 -1.01
CA PHE A 121 -12.09 27.86 0.24
C PHE A 121 -10.62 27.45 0.35
N VAL A 122 -10.29 26.20 -0.01
CA VAL A 122 -8.91 25.74 -0.03
C VAL A 122 -8.12 26.41 -1.16
N LYS A 123 -8.61 26.44 -2.41
CA LYS A 123 -7.88 27.05 -3.54
C LYS A 123 -7.59 28.54 -3.36
N MET A 124 -8.50 29.29 -2.76
CA MET A 124 -8.35 30.74 -2.54
C MET A 124 -7.47 31.09 -1.34
N LYS A 125 -7.13 30.11 -0.48
CA LYS A 125 -6.27 30.31 0.70
C LYS A 125 -4.96 29.54 0.56
N PRO A 126 -3.83 30.19 0.26
CA PRO A 126 -2.53 29.52 0.12
C PRO A 126 -2.08 28.76 1.38
N ILE A 127 -2.42 29.29 2.57
CA ILE A 127 -2.09 28.70 3.88
C ILE A 127 -3.40 28.62 4.69
N LEU A 128 -3.61 27.50 5.37
CA LEU A 128 -4.79 27.30 6.23
C LEU A 128 -4.40 27.48 7.71
N SER A 129 -5.00 28.46 8.37
CA SER A 129 -4.92 28.60 9.83
C SER A 129 -5.60 27.42 10.55
N VAL A 130 -5.39 27.28 11.87
CA VAL A 130 -6.08 26.28 12.69
C VAL A 130 -7.61 26.38 12.56
N GLU A 131 -8.15 27.61 12.53
CA GLU A 131 -9.58 27.85 12.34
C GLU A 131 -10.04 27.41 10.95
N ASP A 132 -9.26 27.74 9.91
CA ASP A 132 -9.55 27.32 8.53
C ASP A 132 -9.56 25.79 8.40
N GLN A 133 -8.59 25.11 9.00
CA GLN A 133 -8.51 23.65 9.02
C GLN A 133 -9.70 23.01 9.75
N ASN A 134 -10.12 23.59 10.88
CA ASN A 134 -11.31 23.10 11.58
C ASN A 134 -12.56 23.22 10.71
N LYS A 135 -12.74 24.37 10.05
CA LYS A 135 -13.85 24.61 9.13
C LYS A 135 -13.86 23.61 7.97
N VAL A 136 -12.71 23.37 7.33
CA VAL A 136 -12.60 22.39 6.23
C VAL A 136 -12.94 20.99 6.73
N GLY A 137 -12.39 20.56 7.86
CA GLY A 137 -12.68 19.25 8.44
C GLY A 137 -14.17 19.04 8.75
N GLU A 138 -14.82 20.04 9.36
CA GLU A 138 -16.27 20.00 9.64
C GLU A 138 -17.11 19.86 8.37
N GLN A 139 -16.75 20.58 7.30
CA GLN A 139 -17.45 20.45 6.03
C GLN A 139 -17.23 19.07 5.39
N LEU A 140 -16.02 18.49 5.49
CA LEU A 140 -15.77 17.14 5.01
C LEU A 140 -16.62 16.10 5.75
N TYR A 141 -16.73 16.20 7.07
CA TYR A 141 -17.64 15.34 7.84
C TYR A 141 -19.09 15.52 7.39
N LYS A 142 -19.54 16.77 7.19
CA LYS A 142 -20.91 17.06 6.74
C LYS A 142 -21.19 16.46 5.35
N ILE A 143 -20.32 16.71 4.38
CA ILE A 143 -20.45 16.24 2.99
C ILE A 143 -20.49 14.71 2.96
N ASN A 144 -19.65 14.06 3.74
CA ASN A 144 -19.59 12.61 3.82
C ASN A 144 -20.57 12.00 4.86
N LYS A 145 -21.56 12.78 5.35
CA LYS A 145 -22.59 12.30 6.28
C LYS A 145 -22.04 11.64 7.56
N GLY A 146 -20.92 12.16 8.07
CA GLY A 146 -20.20 11.64 9.23
C GLY A 146 -19.18 10.55 8.91
N GLU A 147 -19.19 10.01 7.68
CA GLU A 147 -18.22 9.02 7.24
C GLU A 147 -16.86 9.66 6.91
N ILE A 148 -15.81 8.91 7.20
CA ILE A 148 -14.43 9.29 6.87
C ILE A 148 -13.93 8.58 5.60
N TYR A 149 -14.80 7.84 4.90
CA TYR A 149 -14.46 7.06 3.73
C TYR A 149 -15.25 7.48 2.51
N TYR A 150 -14.62 7.34 1.34
CA TYR A 150 -15.32 7.33 0.06
C TYR A 150 -15.50 5.89 -0.40
N ASN A 151 -16.73 5.51 -0.71
CA ASN A 151 -17.08 4.22 -1.27
C ASN A 151 -16.78 4.25 -2.77
N ALA A 152 -15.62 3.74 -3.19
CA ALA A 152 -15.16 3.80 -4.59
C ALA A 152 -16.10 3.10 -5.60
N PHE A 153 -17.10 2.34 -5.14
CA PHE A 153 -18.05 1.62 -5.99
C PHE A 153 -19.36 2.36 -6.27
N ASP A 154 -19.65 3.45 -5.56
CA ASP A 154 -20.89 4.23 -5.79
C ASP A 154 -20.78 5.20 -6.97
N SER A 155 -19.58 5.38 -7.54
CA SER A 155 -19.34 6.15 -8.76
C SER A 155 -18.49 5.34 -9.75
N ARG A 156 -19.08 4.34 -10.42
CA ARG A 156 -18.39 3.61 -11.52
C ARG A 156 -17.88 4.52 -12.66
N GLU A 157 -18.26 5.78 -12.66
CA GLU A 157 -17.87 6.77 -13.66
C GLU A 157 -16.62 7.59 -13.28
N PHE A 158 -16.13 7.54 -12.03
CA PHE A 158 -14.99 8.33 -11.56
C PHE A 158 -14.03 7.56 -10.67
N SER A 159 -12.72 7.74 -10.89
CA SER A 159 -11.66 6.99 -10.21
C SER A 159 -11.06 7.66 -8.97
N PHE A 160 -11.55 8.84 -8.55
CA PHE A 160 -11.06 9.54 -7.35
C PHE A 160 -12.19 10.16 -6.53
N SER A 161 -11.96 10.26 -5.22
CA SER A 161 -12.87 10.91 -4.28
C SER A 161 -12.55 12.39 -4.07
N LEU A 162 -13.52 13.19 -3.63
CA LEU A 162 -13.30 14.55 -3.14
C LEU A 162 -12.12 14.63 -2.17
N ASN A 163 -12.07 13.68 -1.24
CA ASN A 163 -11.04 13.61 -0.21
C ASN A 163 -9.65 13.43 -0.84
N GLU A 164 -9.51 12.51 -1.79
CA GLU A 164 -8.24 12.24 -2.48
C GLU A 164 -7.77 13.47 -3.26
N TYR A 165 -8.65 14.16 -4.00
CA TYR A 165 -8.29 15.39 -4.69
C TYR A 165 -7.87 16.50 -3.71
N LEU A 166 -8.66 16.73 -2.66
CA LEU A 166 -8.37 17.77 -1.67
C LEU A 166 -7.05 17.51 -0.94
N PHE A 167 -6.77 16.25 -0.60
CA PHE A 167 -5.54 15.88 0.09
C PHE A 167 -4.32 15.96 -0.82
N ASP A 168 -4.43 15.57 -2.09
CA ASP A 168 -3.35 15.74 -3.08
C ASP A 168 -2.98 17.24 -3.22
N GLU A 169 -4.01 18.10 -3.32
CA GLU A 169 -3.85 19.56 -3.32
C GLU A 169 -3.15 20.09 -2.07
N LEU A 170 -3.55 19.64 -0.88
CA LEU A 170 -2.93 20.05 0.38
C LEU A 170 -1.47 19.54 0.49
N SER A 171 -1.21 18.30 0.09
CA SER A 171 0.12 17.67 0.13
C SER A 171 1.16 18.42 -0.72
N SER A 172 0.70 19.11 -1.76
CA SER A 172 1.56 19.88 -2.67
C SER A 172 2.02 21.24 -2.11
N ARG A 173 1.45 21.69 -0.99
CA ARG A 173 1.71 23.03 -0.44
C ARG A 173 2.99 23.12 0.36
N ASN A 174 3.60 24.31 0.37
CA ASN A 174 4.85 24.55 1.10
C ASN A 174 4.67 24.44 2.62
N ASP A 175 3.53 24.84 3.17
CA ASP A 175 3.22 24.73 4.61
C ASP A 175 2.95 23.28 5.07
N VAL A 176 2.79 22.35 4.13
CA VAL A 176 2.62 20.92 4.40
C VAL A 176 3.91 20.13 4.15
N LYS A 177 4.64 20.46 3.07
CA LYS A 177 5.85 19.73 2.63
C LYS A 177 6.96 19.63 3.67
N ASP A 178 7.07 20.63 4.54
CA ASP A 178 8.10 20.64 5.59
C ASP A 178 7.72 19.78 6.82
N ASN A 179 6.47 19.29 6.88
CA ASN A 179 5.96 18.41 7.93
C ASN A 179 5.69 17.01 7.36
N ALA A 180 6.50 16.04 7.78
CA ALA A 180 6.44 14.66 7.31
C ALA A 180 5.12 13.96 7.70
N PHE A 181 4.52 14.32 8.84
CA PHE A 181 3.23 13.75 9.24
C PHE A 181 2.07 14.25 8.37
N LEU A 182 1.99 15.56 8.11
CA LEU A 182 0.98 16.13 7.23
C LEU A 182 1.17 15.64 5.79
N THR A 183 2.41 15.61 5.32
CA THR A 183 2.75 15.04 4.00
C THR A 183 2.30 13.58 3.89
N LEU A 184 2.44 12.80 4.96
CA LEU A 184 2.00 11.41 4.99
C LEU A 184 0.48 11.27 4.86
N ILE A 185 -0.29 11.94 5.73
CA ILE A 185 -1.75 11.76 5.77
C ILE A 185 -2.46 12.40 4.57
N PHE A 186 -1.92 13.50 4.04
CA PHE A 186 -2.48 14.17 2.85
C PHE A 186 -1.95 13.58 1.54
N GLY A 187 -0.71 13.11 1.49
CA GLY A 187 -0.17 12.52 0.28
C GLY A 187 -0.84 11.20 -0.13
N GLY A 188 -1.60 10.56 0.77
CA GLY A 188 -2.33 9.32 0.50
C GLY A 188 -1.43 8.10 0.21
N ARG A 189 -0.10 8.30 0.18
CA ARG A 189 0.93 7.28 -0.05
C ARG A 189 0.89 6.29 1.10
N ARG A 190 0.55 5.02 0.84
CA ARG A 190 0.40 4.02 1.88
C ARG A 190 1.77 3.57 2.42
N LEU A 191 2.00 3.68 3.72
CA LEU A 191 3.22 3.15 4.34
C LEU A 191 3.33 1.62 4.13
N GLN A 192 2.19 0.92 4.01
CA GLN A 192 2.19 -0.51 3.74
C GLN A 192 2.70 -0.84 2.33
N THR A 193 2.69 0.13 1.39
CA THR A 193 3.27 -0.04 0.07
C THR A 193 4.78 0.21 0.00
N ASP A 194 5.46 0.64 1.07
CA ASP A 194 6.94 0.59 1.08
C ASP A 194 7.48 -0.74 1.57
N LEU A 195 6.59 -1.56 2.12
CA LEU A 195 6.80 -3.01 2.08
C LEU A 195 6.42 -3.57 0.71
N TYR A 196 6.12 -2.74 -0.29
CA TYR A 196 5.72 -3.08 -1.65
C TYR A 196 6.64 -2.42 -2.67
N ILE A 197 7.81 -3.05 -2.87
CA ILE A 197 8.65 -3.01 -4.08
C ILE A 197 9.21 -1.63 -4.52
N ASP A 198 10.50 -1.62 -4.83
CA ASP A 198 11.14 -0.71 -5.78
C ASP A 198 10.76 -1.11 -7.22
N ARG A 199 9.64 -0.58 -7.74
CA ARG A 199 9.20 -0.81 -9.13
C ARG A 199 9.60 0.40 -9.96
N GLU A 200 10.64 0.28 -10.77
CA GLU A 200 10.95 1.23 -11.87
C GLU A 200 9.77 1.43 -12.85
N SER A 201 8.76 0.55 -12.84
CA SER A 201 7.58 0.63 -13.70
C SER A 201 6.43 1.48 -13.15
N TYR A 202 6.51 1.98 -11.92
CA TYR A 202 5.59 3.01 -11.42
C TYR A 202 6.30 4.36 -11.48
N ILE A 203 5.64 5.34 -12.10
CA ILE A 203 6.19 6.65 -12.48
C ILE A 203 6.54 7.52 -11.27
N GLU A 204 6.22 7.10 -10.05
CA GLU A 204 6.61 7.84 -8.84
C GLU A 204 7.74 7.15 -8.09
N PRO A 205 8.84 7.87 -7.77
CA PRO A 205 9.86 7.33 -6.89
C PRO A 205 9.23 7.07 -5.52
N LEU A 206 9.04 5.79 -5.21
CA LEU A 206 8.63 5.34 -3.88
C LEU A 206 9.79 5.63 -2.94
N GLU A 207 9.71 6.73 -2.19
CA GLU A 207 10.65 6.98 -1.10
C GLU A 207 10.54 5.82 -0.10
N LYS A 208 11.56 4.97 -0.02
CA LYS A 208 11.60 3.84 0.90
C LYS A 208 11.32 4.30 2.34
N VAL A 209 10.23 3.84 2.97
CA VAL A 209 10.06 4.01 4.44
C VAL A 209 11.29 3.45 5.16
N THR A 210 11.92 4.33 5.93
CA THR A 210 13.02 4.01 6.85
C THR A 210 12.62 4.31 8.28
N VAL A 211 13.36 3.75 9.25
CA VAL A 211 13.20 4.11 10.67
C VAL A 211 13.37 5.62 10.88
N SER A 212 14.35 6.24 10.21
CA SER A 212 14.60 7.69 10.31
C SER A 212 13.46 8.54 9.73
N TYR A 213 12.79 8.07 8.67
CA TYR A 213 11.59 8.72 8.18
C TYR A 213 10.45 8.65 9.21
N LEU A 214 10.20 7.47 9.78
CA LEU A 214 9.16 7.32 10.82
C LEU A 214 9.48 8.09 12.10
N ASP A 215 10.76 8.23 12.46
CA ASP A 215 11.18 9.10 13.56
C ASP A 215 10.77 10.56 13.30
N ARG A 216 10.99 11.08 12.08
CA ARG A 216 10.52 12.42 11.68
C ARG A 216 9.01 12.53 11.73
N VAL A 217 8.28 11.56 11.17
CA VAL A 217 6.81 11.53 11.22
C VAL A 217 6.29 11.57 12.66
N LEU A 218 6.92 10.84 13.59
CA LEU A 218 6.53 10.84 15.00
C LEU A 218 6.82 12.18 15.71
N ILE A 219 7.91 12.85 15.35
CA ILE A 219 8.23 14.19 15.84
C ILE A 219 7.17 15.18 15.35
N ASP A 220 6.93 15.20 14.04
CA ASP A 220 6.00 16.14 13.43
C ASP A 220 4.55 15.90 13.86
N LEU A 221 4.15 14.64 14.08
CA LEU A 221 2.86 14.29 14.67
C LEU A 221 2.65 15.00 16.02
N LYS A 222 3.69 15.03 16.87
CA LYS A 222 3.60 15.65 18.21
C LYS A 222 3.47 17.17 18.13
N GLU A 223 4.04 17.79 17.11
CA GLU A 223 4.02 19.24 16.90
C GLU A 223 2.78 19.70 16.12
N THR A 224 2.12 18.78 15.41
CA THR A 224 0.94 19.07 14.59
C THR A 224 -0.29 19.29 15.48
N PRO A 225 -0.99 20.44 15.36
CA PRO A 225 -2.24 20.67 16.06
C PRO A 225 -3.32 19.67 15.60
N GLN A 226 -4.04 19.10 16.57
CA GLN A 226 -5.19 18.24 16.31
C GLN A 226 -6.40 19.09 15.86
N THR A 227 -6.41 19.45 14.58
CA THR A 227 -7.56 20.11 13.94
C THR A 227 -8.53 19.08 13.37
N LYS A 228 -9.78 19.47 13.09
CA LYS A 228 -10.78 18.56 12.49
C LYS A 228 -10.32 18.00 11.15
N LEU A 229 -9.60 18.78 10.34
CA LEU A 229 -9.04 18.32 9.08
C LEU A 229 -7.93 17.27 9.30
N VAL A 230 -7.04 17.51 10.27
CA VAL A 230 -5.97 16.56 10.61
C VAL A 230 -6.55 15.26 11.17
N GLU A 231 -7.56 15.33 12.05
CA GLU A 231 -8.30 14.16 12.55
C GLU A 231 -8.92 13.38 11.40
N TYR A 232 -9.67 14.07 10.53
CA TYR A 232 -10.35 13.45 9.39
C TYR A 232 -9.34 12.76 8.46
N ALA A 233 -8.27 13.45 8.05
CA ALA A 233 -7.25 12.91 7.16
C ALA A 233 -6.50 11.74 7.79
N SER A 234 -6.17 11.82 9.08
CA SER A 234 -5.50 10.73 9.79
C SER A 234 -6.38 9.50 9.87
N SER A 235 -7.66 9.65 10.24
CA SER A 235 -8.60 8.54 10.28
C SER A 235 -8.82 7.96 8.88
N HIS A 236 -8.95 8.80 7.86
CA HIS A 236 -9.07 8.37 6.46
C HIS A 236 -7.85 7.56 5.98
N TYR A 237 -6.66 7.93 6.43
CA TYR A 237 -5.40 7.31 6.06
C TYR A 237 -5.14 5.98 6.78
N PHE A 238 -5.24 5.97 8.11
CA PHE A 238 -4.83 4.83 8.93
C PHE A 238 -5.88 3.73 9.05
N SER A 239 -7.14 4.04 8.76
CA SER A 239 -8.19 3.05 8.87
C SER A 239 -8.21 2.06 7.70
N ASN A 240 -8.56 0.82 8.01
CA ASN A 240 -8.47 -0.29 7.06
C ASN A 240 -9.53 -0.16 5.94
N ARG A 241 -9.09 -0.20 4.67
CA ARG A 241 -9.96 -0.14 3.47
C ARG A 241 -10.26 -1.53 2.86
N TYR A 242 -10.04 -2.65 3.54
CA TYR A 242 -10.29 -3.96 2.91
C TYR A 242 -11.79 -4.22 2.69
N TYR A 243 -12.25 -3.98 1.47
CA TYR A 243 -13.65 -4.09 1.03
C TYR A 243 -14.19 -5.52 0.93
N TRP A 244 -13.32 -6.54 0.89
CA TRP A 244 -13.71 -7.90 0.49
C TRP A 244 -14.17 -8.81 1.63
N SER A 245 -13.94 -8.47 2.91
CA SER A 245 -14.26 -9.36 4.04
C SER A 245 -15.61 -9.11 4.70
N GLY A 246 -16.33 -8.03 4.37
CA GLY A 246 -17.59 -7.69 5.04
C GLY A 246 -17.45 -7.40 6.54
N GLU A 247 -16.22 -7.26 7.05
CA GLU A 247 -15.95 -6.95 8.45
C GLU A 247 -16.20 -5.45 8.74
N ASP A 248 -16.72 -5.16 9.93
CA ASP A 248 -16.88 -3.80 10.43
C ASP A 248 -15.54 -3.05 10.37
N ARG A 249 -15.54 -1.90 9.69
CA ARG A 249 -14.34 -1.09 9.50
C ARG A 249 -13.98 -0.41 10.82
N ASN A 250 -12.78 -0.68 11.33
CA ASN A 250 -12.27 0.02 12.49
C ASN A 250 -11.76 1.41 12.11
N ILE A 251 -12.48 2.44 12.56
CA ILE A 251 -12.07 3.84 12.45
C ILE A 251 -10.94 4.10 13.45
N VAL A 252 -9.76 4.45 12.94
CA VAL A 252 -8.60 4.82 13.76
C VAL A 252 -8.77 6.25 14.27
N LYS A 253 -8.72 6.42 15.59
CA LYS A 253 -8.76 7.74 16.23
C LYS A 253 -7.40 8.42 16.12
N PHE A 254 -7.40 9.75 16.10
CA PHE A 254 -6.15 10.53 16.04
C PHE A 254 -5.17 10.17 17.16
N ASP A 255 -5.65 10.04 18.39
CA ASP A 255 -4.82 9.68 19.55
C ASP A 255 -4.10 8.33 19.39
N ASP A 256 -4.69 7.42 18.60
CA ASP A 256 -4.16 6.08 18.36
C ASP A 256 -3.13 6.04 17.22
N VAL A 257 -3.09 7.05 16.34
CA VAL A 257 -2.20 7.12 15.17
C VAL A 257 -0.74 6.88 15.54
N ASN A 258 -0.30 7.43 16.68
CA ASN A 258 1.06 7.25 17.17
C ASN A 258 1.45 5.77 17.30
N PHE A 259 0.50 4.91 17.69
CA PHE A 259 0.74 3.48 17.85
C PHE A 259 0.83 2.75 16.51
N PHE A 260 0.05 3.15 15.50
CA PHE A 260 0.16 2.58 14.15
C PHE A 260 1.53 2.87 13.52
N ILE A 261 2.03 4.10 13.69
CA ILE A 261 3.36 4.50 13.20
C ILE A 261 4.46 3.75 13.97
N LYS A 262 4.35 3.64 15.30
CA LYS A 262 5.28 2.86 16.13
C LYS A 262 5.26 1.37 15.80
N GLU A 263 4.11 0.82 15.43
CA GLU A 263 4.01 -0.59 15.06
C GLU A 263 4.78 -0.87 13.77
N LEU A 264 4.65 -0.01 12.76
CA LEU A 264 5.45 -0.07 11.53
C LEU A 264 6.94 0.11 11.82
N ARG A 265 7.30 1.07 12.68
CA ARG A 265 8.68 1.29 13.11
C ARG A 265 9.25 0.03 13.76
N ALA A 266 8.51 -0.59 14.67
CA ALA A 266 8.91 -1.83 15.34
C ALA A 266 9.11 -2.99 14.34
N VAL A 267 8.28 -3.09 13.30
CA VAL A 267 8.49 -4.06 12.21
C VAL A 267 9.80 -3.80 11.48
N LEU A 268 10.14 -2.55 11.15
CA LEU A 268 11.40 -2.21 10.49
C LEU A 268 12.62 -2.48 11.38
N LEU A 269 12.52 -2.17 12.67
CA LEU A 269 13.56 -2.47 13.66
C LEU A 269 13.80 -3.98 13.77
N MET A 270 12.73 -4.78 13.78
CA MET A 270 12.81 -6.24 13.94
C MET A 270 13.58 -6.92 12.79
N ARG A 271 13.74 -6.25 11.64
CA ARG A 271 14.51 -6.76 10.49
C ARG A 271 16.02 -6.78 10.74
N ASP A 272 16.50 -5.94 11.66
CA ASP A 272 17.90 -5.88 12.06
C ASP A 272 18.09 -6.61 13.41
N PRO A 273 18.85 -7.72 13.44
CA PRO A 273 19.12 -8.45 14.68
C PRO A 273 19.73 -7.60 15.80
N GLU A 274 20.50 -6.56 15.48
CA GLU A 274 21.11 -5.69 16.50
C GLU A 274 20.10 -4.70 17.11
N ARG A 275 18.91 -4.55 16.50
CA ARG A 275 17.85 -3.63 16.96
C ARG A 275 16.64 -4.33 17.56
N LEU A 276 16.75 -5.62 17.85
CA LEU A 276 15.68 -6.43 18.44
C LEU A 276 15.21 -5.92 19.82
N GLU A 277 16.09 -5.30 20.59
CA GLU A 277 15.71 -4.71 21.89
C GLU A 277 14.77 -3.51 21.71
N GLU A 278 15.10 -2.61 20.79
CA GLU A 278 14.22 -1.48 20.42
C GLU A 278 12.89 -1.99 19.88
N ALA A 279 12.91 -2.94 18.94
CA ALA A 279 11.71 -3.52 18.33
C ALA A 279 10.78 -4.14 19.39
N ALA A 280 11.33 -4.98 20.27
CA ALA A 280 10.57 -5.62 21.34
C ALA A 280 10.00 -4.59 22.33
N SER A 281 10.78 -3.58 22.70
CA SER A 281 10.35 -2.49 23.58
C SER A 281 9.14 -1.75 23.01
N GLU A 282 9.16 -1.43 21.71
CA GLU A 282 8.03 -0.77 21.04
C GLU A 282 6.80 -1.65 20.95
N PHE A 283 6.94 -2.89 20.47
CA PHE A 283 5.82 -3.83 20.40
C PHE A 283 5.16 -4.05 21.76
N ASN A 284 5.92 -4.06 22.85
CA ASN A 284 5.39 -4.26 24.19
C ASN A 284 4.59 -3.04 24.70
N LYS A 285 4.84 -1.84 24.17
CA LYS A 285 4.14 -0.59 24.57
C LYS A 285 2.83 -0.36 23.82
N ILE A 286 2.60 -1.07 22.71
CA ILE A 286 1.37 -0.92 21.92
C ILE A 286 0.22 -1.67 22.62
N PRO A 287 -0.92 -1.02 22.90
CA PRO A 287 -2.09 -1.65 23.52
C PRO A 287 -2.66 -2.80 22.68
N LEU A 288 -3.31 -3.76 23.34
CA LEU A 288 -3.87 -4.94 22.67
C LEU A 288 -5.00 -4.55 21.71
N GLU A 289 -5.79 -3.56 22.10
CA GLU A 289 -6.92 -3.01 21.35
C GLU A 289 -6.48 -2.34 20.05
N ILE A 290 -5.24 -1.83 20.01
CA ILE A 290 -4.65 -1.27 18.78
C ILE A 290 -4.13 -2.41 17.91
N LYS A 291 -3.45 -3.40 18.49
CA LYS A 291 -2.93 -4.56 17.75
C LYS A 291 -4.04 -5.34 17.04
N SER A 292 -5.24 -5.41 17.62
CA SER A 292 -6.39 -6.07 16.99
C SER A 292 -6.96 -5.30 15.80
N GLN A 293 -6.71 -3.99 15.69
CA GLN A 293 -7.13 -3.18 14.54
C GLN A 293 -6.15 -3.27 13.36
N ILE A 294 -4.92 -3.73 13.60
CA ILE A 294 -3.89 -3.85 12.57
C ILE A 294 -3.96 -5.23 11.92
N SER A 295 -4.19 -5.23 10.61
CA SER A 295 -4.27 -6.47 9.82
C SER A 295 -2.91 -7.17 9.72
N ASN A 296 -2.94 -8.50 9.50
CA ASN A 296 -1.76 -9.33 9.27
C ASN A 296 -0.70 -9.27 10.38
N THR A 297 -1.10 -9.22 11.66
CA THR A 297 -0.18 -9.13 12.81
C THR A 297 0.14 -10.48 13.48
N LYS A 298 -0.51 -11.56 13.03
CA LYS A 298 -0.41 -12.89 13.62
C LYS A 298 -0.42 -14.01 12.58
N THR A 299 0.17 -15.14 12.94
CA THR A 299 0.15 -16.38 12.13
C THR A 299 0.17 -17.63 13.00
N ALA A 300 -0.49 -18.70 12.56
CA ALA A 300 -0.39 -20.02 13.15
C ALA A 300 0.97 -20.70 12.87
N VAL A 301 1.66 -20.29 11.81
CA VAL A 301 2.90 -20.92 11.36
C VAL A 301 4.10 -20.39 12.13
N SER A 302 4.80 -21.29 12.82
CA SER A 302 5.96 -20.94 13.65
C SER A 302 7.15 -20.50 12.79
N PRO A 303 7.67 -19.27 12.96
CA PRO A 303 8.83 -18.83 12.19
C PRO A 303 10.10 -19.63 12.55
N PHE A 304 10.16 -20.27 13.72
CA PHE A 304 11.36 -20.97 14.20
C PHE A 304 11.48 -22.43 13.73
N THR A 305 10.57 -22.87 12.86
CA THR A 305 10.47 -24.27 12.43
C THR A 305 11.03 -24.46 11.02
N PHE A 306 11.65 -25.61 10.77
CA PHE A 306 12.10 -25.98 9.44
C PHE A 306 10.91 -26.48 8.61
N TYR A 307 10.74 -25.93 7.41
CA TYR A 307 9.73 -26.35 6.45
C TYR A 307 10.40 -26.75 5.14
N THR A 308 10.15 -27.99 4.71
CA THR A 308 10.64 -28.52 3.42
C THR A 308 9.85 -27.90 2.26
N ASN A 309 8.55 -27.70 2.43
CA ASN A 309 7.67 -27.17 1.39
C ASN A 309 7.79 -25.64 1.29
N ASP A 310 7.87 -25.13 0.05
CA ASP A 310 7.56 -23.73 -0.24
C ASP A 310 6.03 -23.56 -0.18
N PRO A 311 5.50 -22.48 0.43
CA PRO A 311 4.07 -22.21 0.35
C PRO A 311 3.69 -22.07 -1.13
N TYR A 312 2.78 -22.92 -1.60
CA TYR A 312 1.92 -22.51 -2.69
C TYR A 312 1.14 -21.29 -2.20
N PHE A 313 1.22 -20.19 -2.95
CA PHE A 313 0.71 -18.87 -2.55
C PHE A 313 -0.78 -18.86 -2.18
N GLU A 314 -1.54 -19.89 -2.55
CA GLU A 314 -3.00 -19.92 -2.42
C GLU A 314 -3.55 -20.97 -1.42
N ASP A 315 -2.82 -22.05 -1.10
CA ASP A 315 -3.41 -23.17 -0.33
C ASP A 315 -2.65 -23.58 0.94
N PHE A 316 -1.32 -23.43 0.99
CA PHE A 316 -0.57 -24.00 2.11
C PHE A 316 -0.69 -23.10 3.34
N GLY A 317 -1.56 -23.52 4.27
CA GLY A 317 -1.73 -22.90 5.57
C GLY A 317 -2.95 -22.00 5.68
N TYR A 318 -3.76 -21.77 4.64
CA TYR A 318 -5.03 -21.05 4.82
C TYR A 318 -5.95 -21.80 5.79
N ASP A 319 -6.15 -23.10 5.55
CA ASP A 319 -6.96 -23.96 6.42
C ASP A 319 -6.36 -24.09 7.83
N TYR A 320 -5.04 -24.29 7.93
CA TYR A 320 -4.36 -24.39 9.23
C TYR A 320 -4.39 -23.07 10.02
N GLU A 321 -4.21 -21.95 9.32
CA GLU A 321 -4.28 -20.60 9.88
C GLU A 321 -5.69 -20.29 10.38
N ASN A 322 -6.73 -20.73 9.66
CA ASN A 322 -8.12 -20.54 10.05
C ASN A 322 -8.61 -21.53 11.12
N SER A 323 -8.02 -22.74 11.18
CA SER A 323 -8.36 -23.73 12.21
C SER A 323 -7.69 -23.44 13.57
N THR A 324 -6.62 -22.65 13.58
CA THR A 324 -5.87 -22.35 14.81
C THR A 324 -6.50 -21.17 15.55
N PRO A 325 -6.86 -21.31 16.84
CA PRO A 325 -7.37 -20.20 17.63
C PRO A 325 -6.39 -19.03 17.72
N ASP A 326 -6.90 -17.80 17.70
CA ASP A 326 -6.08 -16.59 17.61
C ASP A 326 -5.11 -16.40 18.77
N GLU A 327 -5.48 -16.86 19.97
CA GLU A 327 -4.63 -16.84 21.17
C GLU A 327 -3.41 -17.75 21.04
N MET A 328 -3.52 -18.82 20.23
CA MET A 328 -2.44 -19.77 19.95
C MET A 328 -1.50 -19.28 18.85
N LYS A 329 -1.91 -18.29 18.05
CA LYS A 329 -1.09 -17.73 16.98
C LYS A 329 0.13 -16.97 17.53
N PHE A 330 1.19 -16.99 16.73
CA PHE A 330 2.37 -16.16 16.91
C PHE A 330 2.04 -14.73 16.54
N THR A 331 2.26 -13.80 17.47
CA THR A 331 2.11 -12.36 17.22
C THR A 331 3.47 -11.72 17.04
N ARG A 332 3.53 -10.57 16.37
CA ARG A 332 4.78 -9.76 16.26
C ARG A 332 5.43 -9.52 17.63
N THR A 333 4.65 -9.20 18.66
CA THR A 333 5.15 -9.05 20.04
C THR A 333 5.79 -10.33 20.59
N LYS A 334 5.12 -11.48 20.46
CA LYS A 334 5.66 -12.77 20.96
C LYS A 334 6.95 -13.13 20.21
N VAL A 335 6.99 -12.88 18.91
CA VAL A 335 8.11 -13.21 18.03
C VAL A 335 9.31 -12.29 18.26
N ALA A 336 9.12 -10.97 18.33
CA ALA A 336 10.18 -10.01 18.63
C ALA A 336 10.89 -10.33 19.96
N ASN A 337 10.12 -10.59 21.01
CA ASN A 337 10.67 -10.99 22.32
C ASN A 337 11.41 -12.34 22.24
N SER A 338 10.95 -13.27 21.40
CA SER A 338 11.59 -14.58 21.22
C SER A 338 12.90 -14.48 20.43
N LEU A 339 12.92 -13.66 19.38
CA LEU A 339 14.12 -13.32 18.62
C LEU A 339 15.17 -12.67 19.52
N LEU A 340 14.78 -11.67 20.34
CA LEU A 340 15.68 -11.00 21.27
C LEU A 340 16.35 -11.99 22.24
N ARG A 341 15.56 -12.86 22.87
CA ARG A 341 16.08 -13.89 23.78
C ARG A 341 16.98 -14.90 23.06
N LEU A 342 16.56 -15.36 21.88
CA LEU A 342 17.33 -16.33 21.09
C LEU A 342 18.64 -15.74 20.59
N TYR A 343 18.62 -14.48 20.14
CA TYR A 343 19.81 -13.75 19.69
C TYR A 343 20.81 -13.55 20.81
N ALA A 344 20.36 -13.07 21.97
CA ALA A 344 21.21 -12.94 23.15
C ALA A 344 21.79 -14.29 23.60
N LYS A 345 21.00 -15.37 23.55
CA LYS A 345 21.46 -16.73 23.85
C LYS A 345 22.51 -17.20 22.85
N ALA A 346 22.28 -17.00 21.55
CA ALA A 346 23.19 -17.38 20.48
C ALA A 346 24.54 -16.66 20.60
N LYS A 347 24.54 -15.33 20.86
CA LYS A 347 25.77 -14.56 21.11
C LYS A 347 26.52 -15.05 22.34
N ARG A 348 25.80 -15.28 23.46
CA ARG A 348 26.42 -15.71 24.73
C ARG A 348 26.99 -17.12 24.69
N LYS A 349 26.24 -18.08 24.12
CA LYS A 349 26.63 -19.49 24.11
C LYS A 349 27.41 -19.90 22.87
N ASN A 350 27.40 -19.05 21.84
CA ASN A 350 27.87 -19.37 20.50
C ASN A 350 27.32 -20.74 20.04
N GLY A 351 25.99 -20.93 20.13
CA GLY A 351 25.33 -22.21 19.88
C GLY A 351 24.88 -22.37 18.43
N ALA A 352 25.38 -23.40 17.74
CA ALA A 352 25.04 -23.70 16.34
C ALA A 352 23.52 -23.82 16.10
N GLU A 353 22.81 -24.56 16.95
CA GLU A 353 21.36 -24.71 16.81
C GLU A 353 20.59 -23.41 17.04
N ASP A 354 21.09 -22.53 17.90
CA ASP A 354 20.45 -21.25 18.17
C ASP A 354 20.59 -20.32 16.96
N TYR A 355 21.76 -20.30 16.31
CA TYR A 355 21.96 -19.59 15.04
C TYR A 355 21.14 -20.20 13.90
N PHE A 356 21.05 -21.53 13.83
CA PHE A 356 20.19 -22.19 12.84
C PHE A 356 18.72 -21.78 13.00
N LYS A 357 18.20 -21.74 14.24
CA LYS A 357 16.84 -21.27 14.53
C LYS A 357 16.62 -19.79 14.21
N LEU A 358 17.62 -18.94 14.39
CA LEU A 358 17.57 -17.54 13.95
C LEU A 358 17.47 -17.45 12.42
N GLY A 359 18.28 -18.23 11.71
CA GLY A 359 18.21 -18.32 10.25
C GLY A 359 16.83 -18.75 9.76
N LEU A 360 16.24 -19.77 10.39
CA LEU A 360 14.87 -20.21 10.11
C LEU A 360 13.85 -19.08 10.34
N ALA A 361 13.95 -18.37 11.46
CA ALA A 361 13.03 -17.29 11.79
C ALA A 361 13.05 -16.18 10.73
N TYR A 362 14.23 -15.68 10.37
CA TYR A 362 14.34 -14.62 9.37
C TYR A 362 13.95 -15.09 7.97
N TYR A 363 14.25 -16.34 7.59
CA TYR A 363 13.79 -16.90 6.33
C TYR A 363 12.26 -17.01 6.30
N ASN A 364 11.66 -17.62 7.32
CA ASN A 364 10.22 -17.89 7.35
C ASN A 364 9.37 -16.62 7.48
N MET A 365 9.91 -15.55 8.05
CA MET A 365 9.23 -14.25 8.09
C MET A 365 9.49 -13.39 6.85
N SER A 366 10.40 -13.80 5.96
CA SER A 366 10.66 -13.05 4.72
C SER A 366 9.50 -13.15 3.73
N TYR A 367 9.61 -12.41 2.62
CA TYR A 367 8.70 -12.58 1.49
C TYR A 367 8.61 -14.04 1.05
N TYR A 368 9.66 -14.85 1.11
CA TYR A 368 9.64 -16.25 0.65
C TYR A 368 9.06 -17.24 1.67
N GLY A 369 8.91 -16.81 2.92
CA GLY A 369 8.54 -17.68 4.02
C GLY A 369 7.03 -17.80 4.25
N MET A 370 6.67 -18.80 5.07
CA MET A 370 5.27 -19.07 5.46
C MET A 370 4.72 -18.02 6.43
N SER A 371 5.57 -17.46 7.29
CA SER A 371 5.22 -16.55 8.38
C SER A 371 5.40 -15.08 7.99
N TRP A 372 5.33 -14.75 6.69
CA TRP A 372 5.60 -13.42 6.13
C TRP A 372 4.76 -12.29 6.76
N LYS A 373 3.56 -12.60 7.25
CA LYS A 373 2.67 -11.66 7.95
C LYS A 373 3.37 -10.99 9.15
N LEU A 374 4.36 -11.66 9.76
CA LEU A 374 5.12 -11.09 10.88
C LEU A 374 6.03 -9.93 10.47
N MET A 375 6.41 -9.80 9.20
CA MET A 375 7.29 -8.72 8.68
C MET A 375 6.65 -7.89 7.56
N GLY A 376 5.41 -8.21 7.16
CA GLY A 376 4.69 -7.61 6.05
C GLY A 376 3.20 -7.40 6.35
N TYR A 377 2.61 -6.34 5.78
CA TYR A 377 1.16 -6.10 5.85
C TYR A 377 0.42 -6.60 4.60
N TYR A 378 1.16 -6.84 3.52
CA TYR A 378 0.63 -7.32 2.26
C TYR A 378 1.73 -8.11 1.53
N ARG A 379 1.33 -9.17 0.82
CA ARG A 379 2.20 -9.98 -0.03
C ARG A 379 1.48 -10.22 -1.37
N GLN A 380 2.13 -9.90 -2.47
CA GLN A 380 1.63 -9.97 -3.83
C GLN A 380 2.28 -11.18 -4.48
N SER A 381 1.52 -11.97 -5.23
CA SER A 381 2.04 -13.14 -5.94
C SER A 381 2.89 -12.77 -7.17
N SER A 382 2.67 -11.59 -7.74
CA SER A 382 3.32 -11.11 -8.97
C SER A 382 4.47 -10.11 -8.75
N GLY A 383 5.03 -10.01 -7.54
CA GLY A 383 6.21 -9.18 -7.30
C GLY A 383 6.65 -9.10 -5.82
N LEU A 384 7.94 -8.78 -5.61
CA LEU A 384 8.60 -8.81 -4.30
C LEU A 384 8.20 -7.65 -3.36
N ASN A 385 7.02 -7.73 -2.75
CA ASN A 385 6.60 -6.80 -1.71
C ASN A 385 6.93 -7.32 -0.30
N GLY A 386 8.12 -7.03 0.22
CA GLY A 386 8.36 -7.19 1.66
C GLY A 386 9.82 -7.13 2.10
N PHE A 387 10.10 -7.68 3.27
CA PHE A 387 11.47 -8.06 3.66
C PHE A 387 11.89 -9.28 2.82
N TYR A 388 12.46 -9.03 1.64
CA TYR A 388 13.01 -10.07 0.77
C TYR A 388 14.49 -10.33 1.01
N ASP A 389 15.20 -9.45 1.72
CA ASP A 389 16.64 -9.55 1.95
C ASP A 389 17.05 -10.86 2.64
N MET A 390 17.66 -11.76 1.87
CA MET A 390 18.18 -13.06 2.34
C MET A 390 19.55 -12.98 2.99
N THR A 391 20.14 -11.78 3.10
CA THR A 391 21.44 -11.58 3.74
C THR A 391 21.41 -12.00 5.21
N VAL A 392 20.39 -11.57 5.97
CA VAL A 392 20.26 -11.89 7.40
C VAL A 392 20.11 -13.40 7.65
N PRO A 393 19.14 -14.11 7.03
CA PRO A 393 19.04 -15.55 7.25
C PRO A 393 20.29 -16.31 6.79
N LYS A 394 20.90 -15.91 5.66
CA LYS A 394 22.15 -16.50 5.16
C LYS A 394 23.29 -16.39 6.17
N GLN A 395 23.53 -15.20 6.72
CA GLN A 395 24.54 -14.98 7.74
C GLN A 395 24.35 -15.88 8.96
N PHE A 396 23.10 -16.09 9.40
CA PHE A 396 22.82 -16.98 10.52
C PHE A 396 23.06 -18.45 10.22
N PHE A 397 22.66 -18.93 9.03
CA PHE A 397 22.95 -20.32 8.64
C PHE A 397 24.45 -20.57 8.45
N GLU A 398 25.18 -19.64 7.83
CA GLU A 398 26.64 -19.70 7.72
C GLU A 398 27.29 -19.70 9.10
N LYS A 399 26.85 -18.85 10.01
CA LYS A 399 27.33 -18.83 11.39
C LYS A 399 27.06 -20.16 12.11
N ALA A 400 25.89 -20.75 11.92
CA ALA A 400 25.54 -22.05 12.49
C ALA A 400 26.49 -23.17 12.01
N LEU A 401 26.83 -23.18 10.71
CA LEU A 401 27.79 -24.12 10.14
C LEU A 401 29.22 -23.89 10.67
N ASN A 402 29.66 -22.62 10.72
CA ASN A 402 31.02 -22.24 11.11
C ASN A 402 31.31 -22.51 12.59
N VAL A 403 30.31 -22.31 13.46
CA VAL A 403 30.42 -22.61 14.89
C VAL A 403 30.54 -24.12 15.13
N GLY A 404 29.91 -24.94 14.28
CA GLY A 404 29.91 -26.39 14.41
C GLY A 404 29.03 -26.91 15.55
N GLY A 405 28.84 -28.22 15.61
CA GLY A 405 28.00 -28.88 16.64
C GLY A 405 26.56 -29.17 16.21
N LEU A 406 26.17 -28.83 14.97
CA LEU A 406 24.99 -29.40 14.35
C LEU A 406 25.22 -30.90 14.08
N ASN A 407 24.21 -31.73 14.33
CA ASN A 407 24.24 -33.11 13.85
C ASN A 407 24.13 -33.15 12.32
N ARG A 408 24.44 -34.31 11.73
CA ARG A 408 24.52 -34.47 10.27
C ARG A 408 23.22 -34.11 9.54
N GLU A 409 22.06 -34.42 10.13
CA GLU A 409 20.74 -34.06 9.59
C GLU A 409 20.53 -32.53 9.60
N MET A 410 20.87 -31.86 10.71
CA MET A 410 20.75 -30.41 10.81
C MET A 410 21.77 -29.68 9.93
N THR A 411 22.98 -30.21 9.76
CA THR A 411 23.95 -29.64 8.83
C THR A 411 23.45 -29.73 7.39
N ALA A 412 22.81 -30.84 7.01
CA ALA A 412 22.16 -30.96 5.71
C ALA A 412 21.03 -29.92 5.58
N LYS A 413 20.13 -29.82 6.56
CA LYS A 413 19.07 -28.78 6.56
C LYS A 413 19.63 -27.36 6.43
N ALA A 414 20.74 -27.04 7.10
CA ALA A 414 21.40 -25.73 6.99
C ALA A 414 21.92 -25.45 5.58
N HIS A 415 22.55 -26.44 4.92
CA HIS A 415 22.94 -26.29 3.52
C HIS A 415 21.73 -26.13 2.60
N PHE A 416 20.63 -26.83 2.84
CA PHE A 416 19.42 -26.63 2.05
C PHE A 416 18.84 -25.22 2.20
N MET A 417 18.77 -24.70 3.43
CA MET A 417 18.30 -23.32 3.64
C MET A 417 19.22 -22.28 3.01
N LEU A 418 20.54 -22.50 3.01
CA LEU A 418 21.49 -21.64 2.31
C LEU A 418 21.30 -21.68 0.79
N ALA A 419 21.02 -22.86 0.23
CA ALA A 419 20.71 -22.98 -1.19
C ALA A 419 19.41 -22.24 -1.56
N ARG A 420 18.39 -22.26 -0.70
CA ARG A 420 17.17 -21.45 -0.88
C ARG A 420 17.47 -19.95 -0.81
N CYS A 421 18.29 -19.51 0.14
CA CYS A 421 18.73 -18.11 0.22
C CYS A 421 19.46 -17.69 -1.07
N ASP A 422 20.36 -18.53 -1.58
CA ASP A 422 21.08 -18.31 -2.83
C ASP A 422 20.13 -18.21 -4.04
N GLN A 423 19.16 -19.12 -4.15
CA GLN A 423 18.14 -19.08 -5.21
C GLN A 423 17.31 -17.79 -5.18
N ASN A 424 16.86 -17.40 -3.99
CA ASN A 424 16.06 -16.19 -3.81
C ASN A 424 16.85 -14.91 -4.16
N LEU A 425 18.12 -14.83 -3.75
CA LEU A 425 19.01 -13.71 -4.12
C LEU A 425 19.23 -13.61 -5.63
N TYR A 426 19.33 -14.75 -6.33
CA TYR A 426 19.43 -14.75 -7.79
C TYR A 426 18.16 -14.18 -8.44
N CYS A 427 16.97 -14.57 -7.94
CA CYS A 427 15.70 -14.07 -8.43
C CYS A 427 15.56 -12.56 -8.24
N GLU A 428 16.02 -12.01 -7.11
CA GLU A 428 16.02 -10.57 -6.82
C GLU A 428 16.82 -9.74 -7.83
N GLY A 429 17.99 -10.25 -8.25
CA GLY A 429 18.89 -9.54 -9.17
C GLY A 429 18.57 -9.72 -10.66
N SER A 430 17.59 -10.56 -11.01
CA SER A 430 17.26 -10.90 -12.40
C SER A 430 16.00 -10.17 -12.89
N VAL A 431 15.94 -9.87 -14.19
CA VAL A 431 14.73 -9.32 -14.86
C VAL A 431 13.56 -10.32 -14.85
N ILE A 432 13.75 -11.51 -14.28
CA ILE A 432 12.72 -12.54 -14.10
C ILE A 432 11.84 -12.16 -12.89
N ARG A 433 11.18 -11.00 -12.99
CA ARG A 433 10.27 -10.47 -11.95
C ARG A 433 8.83 -10.95 -12.15
N ASP A 434 8.46 -11.27 -13.40
CA ASP A 434 7.07 -11.35 -13.82
C ASP A 434 6.38 -12.70 -13.67
N ASN A 435 7.01 -13.70 -13.04
CA ASN A 435 6.39 -15.01 -13.04
C ASN A 435 6.86 -15.99 -11.96
N TYR A 436 6.71 -15.60 -10.69
CA TYR A 436 6.68 -16.58 -9.59
C TYR A 436 5.64 -17.68 -9.84
N THR A 437 4.60 -17.42 -10.64
CA THR A 437 3.62 -18.41 -11.15
C THR A 437 4.18 -19.34 -12.25
N ASN A 438 5.00 -18.88 -13.20
CA ASN A 438 5.67 -19.79 -14.16
C ASN A 438 6.88 -20.53 -13.56
N TYR A 439 7.50 -19.98 -12.50
CA TYR A 439 8.60 -20.60 -11.77
C TYR A 439 8.24 -22.01 -11.26
N TYR A 440 6.96 -22.22 -10.90
CA TYR A 440 6.43 -23.49 -10.40
C TYR A 440 5.72 -24.37 -11.44
N GLY A 441 5.89 -24.10 -12.75
CA GLY A 441 5.80 -25.19 -13.74
C GLY A 441 4.69 -25.16 -14.79
N VAL A 442 4.37 -24.00 -15.37
CA VAL A 442 3.48 -23.99 -16.56
C VAL A 442 4.26 -24.15 -17.88
N TYR A 443 5.56 -23.83 -17.91
CA TYR A 443 6.41 -23.98 -19.12
C TYR A 443 7.80 -24.56 -18.79
N ASN A 444 8.07 -25.79 -19.23
CA ASN A 444 9.32 -26.51 -18.95
C ASN A 444 10.59 -25.79 -19.47
N ASP A 445 10.52 -25.16 -20.65
CA ASP A 445 11.67 -24.47 -21.25
C ASP A 445 12.21 -23.33 -20.37
N TYR A 446 11.32 -22.63 -19.65
CA TYR A 446 11.71 -21.59 -18.70
C TYR A 446 12.38 -22.16 -17.45
N PHE A 447 11.94 -23.33 -16.99
CA PHE A 447 12.53 -23.98 -15.82
C PHE A 447 13.97 -24.44 -16.12
N ASP A 448 14.20 -25.10 -17.25
CA ASP A 448 15.54 -25.55 -17.66
C ASP A 448 16.49 -24.36 -17.89
N GLN A 449 16.01 -23.31 -18.54
CA GLN A 449 16.79 -22.08 -18.74
C GLN A 449 17.18 -21.45 -17.39
N PHE A 450 16.23 -21.34 -16.46
CA PHE A 450 16.50 -20.85 -15.11
C PHE A 450 17.54 -21.71 -14.39
N GLN A 451 17.38 -23.04 -14.43
CA GLN A 451 18.30 -23.99 -13.82
C GLN A 451 19.73 -23.90 -14.40
N ASN A 452 19.86 -23.64 -15.70
CA ASN A 452 21.14 -23.41 -16.34
C ASN A 452 21.77 -22.07 -15.93
N ASN A 453 20.97 -21.00 -15.90
CA ASN A 453 21.48 -19.67 -15.55
C ASN A 453 21.93 -19.61 -14.08
N ILE A 454 21.16 -20.18 -13.16
CA ILE A 454 21.51 -20.18 -11.74
C ILE A 454 22.77 -21.02 -11.47
N ARG A 455 22.96 -22.11 -12.24
CA ARG A 455 24.20 -22.91 -12.23
C ARG A 455 25.39 -22.08 -12.71
N ALA A 456 25.27 -21.42 -13.86
CA ALA A 456 26.32 -20.58 -14.43
C ALA A 456 26.70 -19.42 -13.51
N SER A 457 25.74 -18.93 -12.71
CA SER A 457 25.91 -17.82 -11.78
C SER A 457 26.49 -18.24 -10.42
N GLY A 458 26.71 -19.55 -10.19
CA GLY A 458 27.36 -20.06 -8.98
C GLY A 458 26.45 -20.22 -7.75
N PHE A 459 25.14 -20.02 -7.88
CA PHE A 459 24.16 -20.08 -6.77
C PHE A 459 23.71 -21.53 -6.42
N ARG A 460 24.50 -22.55 -6.77
CA ARG A 460 24.20 -23.98 -6.51
C ARG A 460 25.20 -24.68 -5.58
N LYS A 461 26.18 -23.96 -5.03
CA LYS A 461 27.25 -24.53 -4.20
C LYS A 461 26.71 -25.35 -3.02
N HIS A 462 25.60 -24.94 -2.42
CA HIS A 462 25.04 -25.66 -1.28
C HIS A 462 24.26 -26.92 -1.67
N PHE A 463 23.66 -26.97 -2.87
CA PHE A 463 23.12 -28.22 -3.43
C PHE A 463 24.22 -29.24 -3.72
N GLU A 464 25.37 -28.77 -4.22
CA GLU A 464 26.55 -29.60 -4.41
C GLU A 464 27.00 -30.25 -3.10
N VAL A 465 27.12 -29.44 -2.04
CA VAL A 465 27.50 -29.95 -0.72
C VAL A 465 26.49 -30.97 -0.19
N LEU A 466 25.18 -30.71 -0.35
CA LEU A 466 24.12 -31.66 0.01
C LEU A 466 24.27 -33.00 -0.70
N ALA A 467 24.41 -32.98 -2.03
CA ALA A 467 24.51 -34.18 -2.85
C ALA A 467 25.73 -35.02 -2.52
N TYR A 468 26.90 -34.40 -2.40
CA TYR A 468 28.14 -35.15 -2.19
C TYR A 468 28.38 -35.56 -0.73
N LYS A 469 28.02 -34.69 0.22
CA LYS A 469 28.39 -34.90 1.63
C LYS A 469 27.25 -35.42 2.49
N TYR A 470 26.00 -35.33 2.04
CA TYR A 470 24.82 -35.63 2.88
C TYR A 470 23.82 -36.58 2.21
N SER A 471 24.15 -37.26 1.12
CA SER A 471 23.26 -38.23 0.44
C SER A 471 22.76 -39.39 1.32
N ASN A 472 23.46 -39.67 2.43
CA ASN A 472 23.09 -40.71 3.38
C ASN A 472 22.14 -40.26 4.50
N THR A 473 21.81 -38.96 4.59
CA THR A 473 20.86 -38.45 5.59
C THR A 473 19.42 -38.82 5.25
N GLU A 474 18.58 -38.93 6.28
CA GLU A 474 17.14 -39.09 6.08
C GLU A 474 16.56 -37.85 5.39
N PHE A 475 16.99 -36.67 5.83
CA PHE A 475 16.59 -35.41 5.23
C PHE A 475 16.87 -35.36 3.71
N TYR A 476 18.03 -35.84 3.25
CA TYR A 476 18.33 -35.86 1.81
C TYR A 476 17.35 -36.76 1.04
N ARG A 477 17.03 -37.94 1.58
CA ARG A 477 16.11 -38.90 0.95
C ARG A 477 14.67 -38.38 0.89
N GLU A 478 14.27 -37.54 1.84
CA GLU A 478 13.00 -36.83 1.82
C GLU A 478 13.05 -35.67 0.82
N LEU A 479 14.10 -34.84 0.91
CA LEU A 479 14.24 -33.63 0.10
C LEU A 479 14.22 -33.90 -1.40
N ILE A 480 14.87 -34.97 -1.87
CA ILE A 480 14.88 -35.33 -3.29
C ILE A 480 13.48 -35.71 -3.82
N LYS A 481 12.55 -36.12 -2.94
CA LYS A 481 11.16 -36.43 -3.33
C LYS A 481 10.27 -35.19 -3.33
N GLU A 482 10.51 -34.28 -2.38
CA GLU A 482 9.64 -33.13 -2.12
C GLU A 482 10.07 -31.86 -2.87
N CYS A 483 11.34 -31.74 -3.28
CA CYS A 483 11.89 -30.52 -3.88
C CYS A 483 12.29 -30.73 -5.35
N LYS A 484 11.43 -30.25 -6.27
CA LYS A 484 11.68 -30.28 -7.73
C LYS A 484 13.04 -29.71 -8.13
N TYR A 485 13.49 -28.64 -7.48
CA TYR A 485 14.79 -27.98 -7.76
C TYR A 485 15.97 -28.88 -7.39
N PHE A 486 15.88 -29.54 -6.24
CA PHE A 486 16.95 -30.40 -5.76
C PHE A 486 16.96 -31.73 -6.50
N ASP A 487 15.78 -32.29 -6.79
CA ASP A 487 15.63 -33.45 -7.66
C ASP A 487 16.24 -33.20 -9.03
N TYR A 488 15.91 -32.08 -9.68
CA TYR A 488 16.52 -31.70 -10.95
C TYR A 488 18.04 -31.54 -10.86
N TYR A 489 18.55 -30.98 -9.75
CA TYR A 489 20.00 -30.88 -9.54
C TYR A 489 20.69 -32.26 -9.49
N VAL A 490 20.05 -33.25 -8.88
CA VAL A 490 20.63 -34.59 -8.67
C VAL A 490 20.39 -35.53 -9.88
N ASN A 491 19.18 -35.53 -10.43
CA ASN A 491 18.69 -36.50 -11.41
C ASN A 491 18.42 -35.90 -12.81
N GLY A 492 18.31 -34.57 -12.92
CA GLY A 492 17.98 -33.86 -14.17
C GLY A 492 19.15 -33.63 -15.11
N PHE A 493 20.31 -34.23 -14.83
CA PHE A 493 21.51 -34.22 -15.69
C PHE A 493 22.11 -35.61 -15.83
#